data_AF-A0A3D1XZN6-F1
#
_entry.id   AF-A0A3D1XZN6-F1
#
_cell.length_a   1.000
_cell.length_b   1.000
_cell.length_c   1.000
_cell.angle_alpha   90.00
_cell.angle_beta   90.00
_cell.angle_gamma   90.00
#
_symmetry.space_group_name_H-M   'P 1'
#
loop_
_entity.id
_entity.type
_entity.pdbx_description
1 polymer ?
#
loop_
_entity_poly.entity_id
_entity_poly.type
_entity_poly.pdbx_seq_one_letter_code
_entity_poly.pdbx_strand_id
1 'polypeptide(L)'
;MSIAIIGGLDRLRRSYEKECRNRGFDASVFSQRIPNMARRMNGVQRILIFTGTVAHPMVTEAVRVGKEQNIPVERCHSSGISALKRCLSSLS
;
A
#
# COMPACT_ATOMS: atom_id res chain seq x y z
N MET A 1 6.49 -6.11 10.75
CA MET A 1 5.42 -5.08 10.65
C MET A 1 4.76 -5.19 9.28
N SER A 2 3.47 -4.94 9.11
CA SER A 2 2.74 -5.17 7.86
C SER A 2 2.26 -3.88 7.20
N ILE A 3 2.43 -3.77 5.88
CA ILE A 3 2.01 -2.62 5.07
C ILE A 3 1.10 -3.06 3.92
N ALA A 4 -0.03 -2.38 3.73
CA ALA A 4 -0.84 -2.50 2.52
C ALA A 4 -0.42 -1.45 1.49
N ILE A 5 -0.11 -1.88 0.26
CA ILE A 5 0.16 -0.97 -0.87
C ILE A 5 -1.06 -1.00 -1.78
N ILE A 6 -1.65 0.17 -2.04
CA ILE A 6 -2.87 0.33 -2.84
C ILE A 6 -2.53 1.08 -4.14
N GLY A 7 -2.88 0.51 -5.29
CA GLY A 7 -2.41 0.95 -6.60
C GLY A 7 -1.00 0.42 -6.90
N GLY A 8 -0.28 1.15 -7.75
CA GLY A 8 1.02 0.72 -8.25
C GLY A 8 0.94 -0.05 -9.56
N LEU A 9 2.10 -0.40 -10.11
CA LEU A 9 2.18 -1.13 -11.37
C LEU A 9 2.18 -2.64 -11.10
N ASP A 10 1.26 -3.39 -11.71
CA ASP A 10 1.16 -4.85 -11.56
C ASP A 10 2.50 -5.56 -11.78
N ARG A 11 3.24 -5.15 -12.82
CA ARG A 11 4.57 -5.69 -13.16
C ARG A 11 5.62 -5.50 -12.04
N LEU A 12 5.41 -4.53 -11.16
CA LEU A 12 6.31 -4.21 -10.05
C LEU A 12 5.87 -4.83 -8.73
N ARG A 13 4.75 -5.55 -8.69
CA ARG A 13 4.22 -6.16 -7.45
C ARG A 13 5.30 -6.92 -6.66
N ARG A 14 5.99 -7.88 -7.31
CA ARG A 14 7.05 -8.68 -6.66
C ARG A 14 8.21 -7.79 -6.18
N SER A 15 8.52 -6.73 -6.91
CA SER A 15 9.57 -5.79 -6.56
C SER A 15 9.17 -4.92 -5.36
N TYR A 16 7.91 -4.50 -5.25
CA TYR A 16 7.40 -3.82 -4.06
C TYR A 16 7.47 -4.72 -2.83
N GLU A 17 6.98 -5.96 -2.94
CA GLU A 17 7.01 -6.94 -1.85
C GLU A 17 8.45 -7.19 -1.38
N LYS A 18 9.39 -7.37 -2.33
CA LYS A 18 10.81 -7.54 -2.04
C LYS A 18 11.42 -6.33 -1.33
N GLU A 19 11.15 -5.11 -1.81
CA GLU A 19 11.70 -3.89 -1.21
C GLU A 19 11.18 -3.67 0.21
N CYS A 20 9.89 -3.92 0.45
CA CYS A 20 9.30 -3.89 1.80
C CYS A 20 9.97 -4.92 2.71
N ARG A 21 10.14 -6.17 2.24
CA ARG A 21 10.76 -7.25 3.01
C ARG A 21 12.19 -6.95 3.38
N ASN A 22 12.97 -6.37 2.46
CA ASN A 22 14.35 -5.94 2.72
C ASN A 22 14.45 -4.90 3.86
N ARG A 23 13.35 -4.22 4.18
CA ARG A 23 13.25 -3.23 5.27
C ARG A 23 12.47 -3.74 6.48
N GLY A 24 12.19 -5.04 6.56
CA GLY A 24 11.49 -5.66 7.70
C GLY A 24 9.95 -5.53 7.67
N PHE A 25 9.38 -5.12 6.53
CA PHE A 25 7.94 -5.06 6.34
C PHE A 25 7.43 -6.26 5.54
N ASP A 26 6.34 -6.87 6.00
CA ASP A 26 5.52 -7.75 5.18
C ASP A 26 4.52 -6.91 4.38
N ALA A 27 4.38 -7.18 3.09
CA ALA A 27 3.64 -6.30 2.19
C ALA A 27 2.51 -7.02 1.45
N SER A 28 1.31 -6.45 1.58
CA SER A 28 0.12 -6.83 0.80
C SER A 28 -0.09 -5.81 -0.31
N VAL A 29 0.16 -6.19 -1.56
CA VAL A 29 0.04 -5.29 -2.71
C VAL A 29 -1.29 -5.51 -3.44
N PHE A 30 -2.05 -4.44 -3.57
CA PHE A 30 -3.34 -4.35 -4.24
C PHE A 30 -3.24 -3.36 -5.40
N SER A 31 -2.66 -3.79 -6.51
CA SER A 31 -2.46 -2.94 -7.70
C SER A 31 -3.68 -2.86 -8.61
N GLN A 32 -4.62 -3.80 -8.47
CA GLN A 32 -5.93 -3.80 -9.12
C GLN A 32 -7.04 -3.89 -8.08
N ARG A 33 -8.26 -3.51 -8.48
CA ARG A 33 -9.45 -3.70 -7.64
C ARG A 33 -9.71 -5.18 -7.46
N ILE A 34 -9.90 -5.61 -6.22
CA ILE A 34 -10.25 -6.98 -5.88
C ILE A 34 -11.48 -7.04 -4.96
N PRO A 35 -12.25 -8.14 -4.99
CA PRO A 35 -13.32 -8.34 -4.04
C PRO A 35 -12.80 -8.41 -2.60
N ASN A 36 -13.55 -7.79 -1.68
CA ASN A 36 -13.27 -7.79 -0.25
C ASN A 36 -11.87 -7.25 0.10
N MET A 37 -11.42 -6.18 -0.54
CA MET A 37 -10.10 -5.58 -0.28
C MET A 37 -9.97 -5.17 1.19
N ALA A 38 -11.02 -4.60 1.80
CA ALA A 38 -11.05 -4.24 3.22
C ALA A 38 -10.70 -5.42 4.13
N ARG A 39 -11.33 -6.59 3.90
CA ARG A 39 -11.07 -7.80 4.68
C ARG A 39 -9.62 -8.29 4.50
N ARG A 40 -9.06 -8.12 3.31
CA ARG A 40 -7.66 -8.51 3.02
C ARG A 40 -6.64 -7.52 3.58
N MET A 41 -7.07 -6.34 4.00
CA MET A 41 -6.25 -5.39 4.75
C MET A 41 -6.35 -5.59 6.27
N ASN A 42 -7.09 -6.59 6.76
CA ASN A 42 -7.13 -6.88 8.21
C ASN A 42 -5.73 -7.19 8.75
N GLY A 43 -5.38 -6.58 9.87
CA GLY A 43 -4.08 -6.78 10.53
C GLY A 43 -2.91 -6.00 9.92
N VAL A 44 -3.14 -5.15 8.90
CA VAL A 44 -2.10 -4.22 8.44
C VAL A 44 -1.92 -3.04 9.39
N GLN A 45 -0.68 -2.57 9.53
CA GLN A 45 -0.31 -1.52 10.49
C GLN A 45 -0.02 -0.17 9.79
N ARG A 46 0.09 -0.19 8.47
CA ARG A 46 0.31 0.98 7.60
C ARG A 46 -0.43 0.76 6.27
N ILE A 47 -0.91 1.85 5.67
CA ILE A 47 -1.43 1.85 4.30
C ILE A 47 -0.63 2.87 3.48
N LEU A 48 -0.14 2.47 2.31
CA LEU A 48 0.48 3.35 1.32
C LEU A 48 -0.35 3.33 0.03
N ILE A 49 -0.80 4.51 -0.41
CA ILE A 49 -1.62 4.66 -1.62
C ILE A 49 -0.80 5.33 -2.71
N PHE A 50 -0.63 4.65 -3.85
CA PHE A 50 -0.07 5.23 -5.07
C PHE A 50 -1.14 5.98 -5.87
N THR A 51 -1.34 7.26 -5.56
CA THR A 51 -2.48 8.05 -6.04
C THR A 51 -2.53 8.23 -7.56
N GLY A 52 -1.39 8.16 -8.27
CA GLY A 52 -1.36 8.27 -9.73
C GLY A 52 -1.79 7.00 -10.48
N THR A 53 -1.96 5.87 -9.79
CA THR A 53 -2.24 4.56 -10.42
C THR A 53 -3.37 3.78 -9.77
N VAL A 54 -3.91 4.29 -8.66
CA VAL A 54 -4.99 3.65 -7.91
C VAL A 54 -6.36 4.01 -8.49
N ALA A 55 -7.28 3.04 -8.55
CA ALA A 55 -8.66 3.32 -8.91
C ALA A 55 -9.39 4.02 -7.74
N HIS A 56 -10.23 5.02 -8.05
CA HIS A 56 -10.94 5.81 -7.03
C HIS A 56 -11.68 4.97 -5.97
N PRO A 57 -12.40 3.88 -6.32
CA PRO A 57 -13.06 3.03 -5.32
C PRO A 57 -12.09 2.38 -4.32
N MET A 58 -10.86 2.05 -4.75
CA MET A 58 -9.85 1.48 -3.87
C MET A 58 -9.33 2.53 -2.89
N VAL A 59 -9.23 3.80 -3.30
CA VAL A 59 -8.88 4.90 -2.39
C VAL A 59 -9.96 5.05 -1.31
N THR A 60 -11.23 5.09 -1.71
CA THR A 60 -12.35 5.19 -0.76
C THR A 60 -12.31 4.06 0.27
N GLU A 61 -12.12 2.81 -0.18
CA GLU A 61 -12.09 1.65 0.71
C GLU A 61 -10.85 1.63 1.61
N ALA A 62 -9.67 1.96 1.09
CA ALA A 62 -8.42 2.03 1.86
C ALA A 62 -8.47 3.14 2.93
N VAL A 63 -8.98 4.33 2.59
CA VAL A 63 -9.15 5.43 3.54
C VAL A 63 -10.18 5.08 4.61
N ARG A 64 -11.29 4.43 4.23
CA ARG A 64 -12.31 3.95 5.18
C ARG A 64 -11.70 2.99 6.19
N VAL A 65 -10.98 1.97 5.73
CA VAL A 65 -10.30 1.00 6.62
C VAL A 65 -9.25 1.69 7.50
N GLY A 66 -8.47 2.60 6.92
CA GLY A 66 -7.51 3.41 7.67
C GLY A 66 -8.15 4.16 8.83
N LYS A 67 -9.30 4.80 8.58
CA LYS A 67 -10.05 5.52 9.61
C LYS A 67 -10.65 4.60 10.67
N GLU A 68 -11.31 3.51 10.25
CA GLU A 68 -12.00 2.58 11.17
C GLU A 68 -11.04 1.86 12.11
N GLN A 69 -9.83 1.56 11.64
CA GLN A 69 -8.84 0.78 12.38
C GLN A 69 -7.70 1.64 12.94
N ASN A 70 -7.79 2.97 12.83
CA ASN A 70 -6.73 3.92 13.20
C ASN A 70 -5.36 3.58 12.57
N ILE A 71 -5.37 3.11 11.33
CA ILE A 71 -4.16 2.79 10.57
C ILE A 71 -3.71 4.05 9.81
N PRO A 72 -2.45 4.49 9.96
CA PRO A 72 -1.94 5.64 9.20
C PRO A 72 -1.95 5.35 7.70
N VAL A 73 -2.44 6.34 6.94
CA VAL A 73 -2.55 6.29 5.48
C VAL A 73 -1.60 7.30 4.86
N GLU A 74 -0.56 6.80 4.19
CA GLU A 74 0.35 7.61 3.40
C GLU A 74 -0.04 7.63 1.93
N ARG A 75 0.26 8.75 1.26
CA ARG A 75 -0.07 8.95 -0.15
C ARG A 75 1.19 9.33 -0.92
N CYS A 76 1.40 8.68 -2.06
CA CYS A 76 2.48 9.00 -2.98
C CYS A 76 1.94 9.03 -4.40
N HIS A 77 2.20 10.09 -5.17
CA HIS A 77 1.72 10.14 -6.55
C HIS A 77 2.45 9.14 -7.46
N SER A 78 3.78 9.06 -7.32
CA SER A 78 4.62 8.17 -8.13
C SER A 78 4.60 6.74 -7.58
N SER A 79 4.47 5.76 -8.48
CA SER A 79 4.46 4.33 -8.15
C SER A 79 5.77 3.60 -8.46
N GLY A 80 6.85 4.30 -8.79
CA GLY A 80 8.14 3.64 -9.04
C GLY A 80 8.76 3.00 -7.79
N ILE A 81 9.69 2.06 -7.97
CA ILE A 81 10.47 1.48 -6.84
C ILE A 81 11.21 2.56 -6.06
N SER A 82 11.79 3.55 -6.74
CA SER A 82 12.46 4.67 -6.08
C SER A 82 11.49 5.51 -5.23
N ALA A 83 10.21 5.60 -5.62
CA ALA A 83 9.20 6.29 -4.83
C ALA A 83 8.84 5.48 -3.57
N LEU A 84 8.62 4.17 -3.72
CA LEU A 84 8.43 3.26 -2.59
C LEU A 84 9.60 3.37 -1.58
N LYS A 85 10.85 3.34 -2.06
CA LYS A 85 12.05 3.47 -1.22
C LYS A 85 12.04 4.72 -0.36
N ARG A 86 11.63 5.87 -0.93
CA ARG A 86 11.52 7.12 -0.18
C ARG A 86 10.44 7.03 0.90
N CYS A 87 9.25 6.53 0.55
CA CYS A 87 8.17 6.34 1.52
C CYS A 87 8.55 5.38 2.65
N LEU A 88 9.29 4.31 2.36
CA LEU A 88 9.73 3.38 3.41
C LEU A 88 10.85 3.97 4.28
N SER A 89 11.63 4.93 3.80
CA SER A 89 12.69 5.59 4.58
C SER A 89 12.14 6.58 5.61
N SER A 90 10.92 7.10 5.43
CA SER A 90 10.25 7.94 6.43
C SER A 90 9.53 7.12 7.51
N LEU A 91 9.45 5.80 7.35
CA LEU A 91 8.72 4.89 8.25
C LEU A 91 9.62 4.11 9.20
N SER A 92 10.93 4.14 8.98
CA SER A 92 11.98 3.49 9.77
C SER A 92 12.45 4.34 10.93
#